data_AF-A0A964Q329-F1
#
_entry.id   AF-A0A964Q329-F1
#
_cell.length_a   1.000
_cell.length_b   1.000
_cell.length_c   1.000
_cell.angle_alpha   90.00
_cell.angle_beta   90.00
_cell.angle_gamma   90.00
#
_symmetry.space_group_name_H-M   'P 1'
#
loop_
_entity.id
_entity.type
_entity.pdbx_description
1 polymer ?
#
loop_
_entity_poly.entity_id
_entity_poly.type
_entity_poly.pdbx_seq_one_letter_code
_entity_poly.pdbx_strand_id
1 'polypeptide(L)'
;MVCQYPILLAHGIAPFDFLSRKIRKAFPSLAGSGDSRHYFKGVKSFLNSRGFEAHHGDVSFAASVDLRARELASQVEAILKQPASPGRSHEKVLILAHSMGGLDARRMIVDFPGLAEKVAGLATIGTPHLGSSFADLGMQKGGNLAILGLKKFVDLAGFADLTTQACKVFNQRSLASEAANGVVYHVWSSHEEKSRVYLPLRNSWSVIHEKEGANDGLVSVTSQEWASELALGNGARKTVKQFRFPFLADHLNQIAWWSPKSPTLAGKLKEFVLAREFEKTVLEVYLEIAQNLAKDACPC
;
A
#
# COMPACT_ATOMS: atom_id res chain seq x y z
N MET A 1 -25.41 6.49 2.31
CA MET A 1 -25.29 5.01 2.31
C MET A 1 -23.81 4.66 2.32
N VAL A 2 -23.39 3.71 3.16
CA VAL A 2 -21.99 3.21 3.15
C VAL A 2 -21.87 2.25 1.96
N CYS A 3 -20.80 2.36 1.19
CA CYS A 3 -20.55 1.41 0.10
C CYS A 3 -20.61 -0.04 0.61
N GLN A 4 -21.28 -0.89 -0.17
CA GLN A 4 -21.58 -2.26 0.21
C GLN A 4 -20.47 -3.27 -0.16
N TYR A 5 -19.46 -2.85 -0.92
CA TYR A 5 -18.37 -3.71 -1.37
C TYR A 5 -17.33 -3.96 -0.26
N PRO A 6 -16.79 -5.19 -0.15
CA PRO A 6 -15.73 -5.51 0.78
C PRO A 6 -14.42 -4.80 0.40
N ILE A 7 -13.62 -4.47 1.41
CA ILE A 7 -12.29 -3.88 1.29
C ILE A 7 -11.24 -4.98 1.39
N LEU A 8 -10.30 -5.03 0.46
CA LEU A 8 -9.09 -5.84 0.53
C LEU A 8 -7.87 -4.95 0.81
N LEU A 9 -7.18 -5.22 1.92
CA LEU A 9 -5.95 -4.52 2.29
C LEU A 9 -4.73 -5.22 1.67
N ALA A 10 -4.08 -4.60 0.69
CA ALA A 10 -2.94 -5.19 -0.04
C ALA A 10 -1.59 -4.65 0.49
N HIS A 11 -0.80 -5.51 1.14
CA HIS A 11 0.45 -5.12 1.81
C HIS A 11 1.64 -4.99 0.85
N GLY A 12 2.70 -4.30 1.27
CA GLY A 12 3.93 -4.12 0.49
C GLY A 12 4.88 -5.33 0.46
N ILE A 13 6.12 -5.08 -0.01
CA ILE A 13 7.16 -6.10 -0.29
C ILE A 13 7.58 -6.89 0.95
N ALA A 14 7.69 -6.22 2.10
CA ALA A 14 8.19 -6.80 3.33
C ALA A 14 7.24 -6.54 4.50
N PRO A 15 6.38 -7.49 4.87
CA PRO A 15 5.53 -7.33 6.03
C PRO A 15 6.29 -7.82 7.27
N PHE A 16 6.68 -6.85 8.10
CA PHE A 16 7.49 -7.00 9.32
C PHE A 16 6.85 -7.89 10.40
N ASP A 17 5.61 -8.34 10.18
CA ASP A 17 4.85 -9.29 10.98
C ASP A 17 5.04 -10.75 10.54
N PHE A 18 5.91 -11.05 9.57
CA PHE A 18 6.09 -12.39 8.99
C PHE A 18 6.22 -13.53 10.01
N LEU A 19 7.02 -13.32 11.06
CA LEU A 19 7.19 -14.33 12.12
C LEU A 19 5.88 -14.55 12.90
N SER A 20 5.17 -13.46 13.19
CA SER A 20 3.84 -13.55 13.82
C SER A 20 2.83 -14.21 12.88
N ARG A 21 2.90 -13.99 11.56
CA ARG A 21 2.03 -14.63 10.55
C ARG A 21 2.23 -16.13 10.49
N LYS A 22 3.49 -16.61 10.50
CA LYS A 22 3.78 -18.06 10.56
C LYS A 22 3.21 -18.71 11.82
N ILE A 23 3.40 -18.08 12.97
CA ILE A 23 2.84 -18.55 14.24
C ILE A 23 1.31 -18.56 14.19
N ARG A 24 0.69 -17.52 13.64
CA ARG A 24 -0.76 -17.38 13.54
C ARG A 24 -1.41 -18.41 12.61
N LYS A 25 -0.75 -18.73 11.50
CA LYS A 25 -1.16 -19.80 10.57
C LYS A 25 -1.00 -21.19 11.20
N ALA A 26 0.11 -21.42 11.91
CA ALA A 26 0.37 -22.70 12.57
C ALA A 26 -0.53 -22.93 13.79
N PHE A 27 -0.93 -21.86 14.48
CA PHE A 27 -1.74 -21.91 15.70
C PHE A 27 -2.89 -20.89 15.65
N PRO A 28 -4.00 -21.21 14.95
CA PRO A 28 -5.15 -20.30 14.81
C PRO A 28 -5.78 -19.90 16.15
N SER A 29 -5.67 -20.74 17.19
CA SER A 29 -6.15 -20.45 18.54
C SER A 29 -5.30 -19.44 19.32
N LEU A 30 -4.03 -19.25 18.94
CA LEU A 30 -3.14 -18.20 19.48
C LEU A 30 -3.25 -16.90 18.69
N ALA A 31 -3.95 -16.91 17.56
CA ALA A 31 -4.37 -15.73 16.86
C ALA A 31 -5.42 -15.01 17.70
N GLY A 32 -5.01 -14.08 18.55
CA GLY A 32 -5.95 -13.15 19.16
C GLY A 32 -6.87 -12.53 18.08
N SER A 33 -8.10 -12.17 18.45
CA SER A 33 -9.12 -11.64 17.54
C SER A 33 -8.74 -10.29 16.87
N GLY A 34 -7.62 -9.69 17.26
CA GLY A 34 -7.16 -8.40 16.76
C GLY A 34 -6.01 -8.47 15.75
N ASP A 35 -5.82 -7.38 15.02
CA ASP A 35 -4.77 -7.15 14.02
C ASP A 35 -3.75 -6.10 14.48
N SER A 36 -3.60 -5.89 15.78
CA SER A 36 -2.69 -4.90 16.39
C SER A 36 -1.19 -5.21 16.21
N ARG A 37 -0.85 -6.34 15.60
CA ARG A 37 0.51 -6.74 15.22
C ARG A 37 0.62 -7.08 13.73
N HIS A 38 -0.42 -6.80 12.96
CA HIS A 38 -0.46 -7.04 11.52
C HIS A 38 0.26 -5.93 10.77
N TYR A 39 0.65 -6.19 9.51
CA TYR A 39 1.18 -5.16 8.61
C TYR A 39 0.31 -3.90 8.57
N PHE A 40 -0.99 -4.07 8.38
CA PHE A 40 -1.97 -3.01 8.58
C PHE A 40 -2.43 -3.02 10.03
N LYS A 41 -1.64 -2.38 10.91
CA LYS A 41 -1.80 -2.46 12.36
C LYS A 41 -3.15 -1.88 12.79
N GLY A 42 -4.08 -2.72 13.25
CA GLY A 42 -5.40 -2.28 13.72
C GLY A 42 -6.40 -1.89 12.63
N VAL A 43 -5.98 -1.76 11.37
CA VAL A 43 -6.78 -1.14 10.29
C VAL A 43 -8.02 -1.94 9.97
N LYS A 44 -7.92 -3.27 9.80
CA LYS A 44 -9.09 -4.11 9.47
C LYS A 44 -10.10 -4.04 10.60
N SER A 45 -9.66 -4.23 11.85
CA SER A 45 -10.57 -4.21 13.00
C SER A 45 -11.23 -2.84 13.15
N PHE A 46 -10.49 -1.76 12.92
CA PHE A 46 -11.01 -0.41 12.96
C PHE A 46 -12.04 -0.16 11.85
N LEU A 47 -11.74 -0.47 10.59
CA LEU A 47 -12.69 -0.34 9.48
C LEU A 47 -13.97 -1.18 9.72
N ASN A 48 -13.83 -2.40 10.24
CA ASN A 48 -14.96 -3.24 10.60
C ASN A 48 -15.84 -2.60 11.68
N SER A 49 -15.22 -2.01 12.71
CA SER A 49 -15.95 -1.27 13.76
C SER A 49 -16.68 -0.02 13.25
N ARG A 50 -16.31 0.48 12.06
CA ARG A 50 -16.92 1.62 11.37
C ARG A 50 -17.90 1.21 10.27
N GLY A 51 -18.25 -0.07 10.19
CA GLY A 51 -19.26 -0.57 9.26
C GLY A 51 -18.74 -0.84 7.86
N PHE A 52 -17.44 -1.07 7.66
CA PHE A 52 -16.93 -1.71 6.44
C PHE A 52 -16.79 -3.22 6.63
N GLU A 53 -16.72 -3.98 5.54
CA GLU A 53 -16.26 -5.37 5.58
C GLU A 53 -14.83 -5.42 5.03
N ALA A 54 -13.84 -5.48 5.90
CA ALA A 54 -12.43 -5.46 5.51
C ALA A 54 -11.77 -6.85 5.66
N HIS A 55 -10.89 -7.16 4.72
CA HIS A 55 -10.09 -8.38 4.64
C HIS A 55 -8.62 -8.02 4.54
N HIS A 56 -7.76 -8.79 5.22
CA HIS A 56 -6.31 -8.67 5.04
C HIS A 56 -5.91 -9.50 3.81
N GLY A 57 -5.22 -8.88 2.86
CA GLY A 57 -4.54 -9.60 1.81
C GLY A 57 -3.31 -10.33 2.35
N ASP A 58 -3.00 -11.46 1.75
CA ASP A 58 -1.85 -12.29 2.09
C ASP A 58 -1.17 -12.76 0.81
N VAL A 59 -0.11 -12.07 0.42
CA VAL A 59 0.67 -12.38 -0.78
C VAL A 59 2.12 -12.67 -0.39
N SER A 60 2.84 -13.35 -1.29
CA SER A 60 4.18 -13.84 -1.09
C SER A 60 5.16 -12.71 -0.73
N PHE A 61 5.95 -12.96 0.31
CA PHE A 61 6.98 -12.05 0.80
C PHE A 61 8.07 -11.85 -0.24
N ALA A 62 8.39 -10.59 -0.56
CA ALA A 62 9.48 -10.21 -1.46
C ALA A 62 9.49 -10.83 -2.87
N ALA A 63 8.42 -11.53 -3.25
CA ALA A 63 8.26 -12.09 -4.58
C ALA A 63 8.03 -11.00 -5.64
N SER A 64 8.12 -11.37 -6.92
CA SER A 64 7.81 -10.46 -8.03
C SER A 64 6.36 -9.98 -7.98
N VAL A 65 6.12 -8.80 -8.56
CA VAL A 65 4.77 -8.23 -8.72
C VAL A 65 3.87 -9.20 -9.49
N ASP A 66 4.41 -9.96 -10.45
CA ASP A 66 3.63 -10.93 -11.23
C ASP A 66 3.04 -12.06 -10.37
N LEU A 67 3.85 -12.66 -9.48
CA LEU A 67 3.36 -13.70 -8.58
C LEU A 67 2.35 -13.13 -7.58
N ARG A 68 2.70 -11.99 -6.97
CA ARG A 68 1.86 -11.34 -5.96
C ARG A 68 0.52 -10.87 -6.52
N ALA A 69 0.50 -10.37 -7.76
CA ALA A 69 -0.73 -10.01 -8.47
C ALA A 69 -1.66 -11.22 -8.71
N ARG A 70 -1.09 -12.39 -9.03
CA ARG A 70 -1.86 -13.64 -9.19
C ARG A 70 -2.47 -14.12 -7.87
N GLU A 71 -1.71 -14.03 -6.79
CA GLU A 71 -2.18 -14.37 -5.44
C GLU A 71 -3.24 -13.39 -4.96
N LEU A 72 -3.10 -12.09 -5.29
CA LEU A 72 -4.10 -11.07 -5.00
C LEU A 72 -5.38 -11.32 -5.80
N ALA A 73 -5.28 -11.66 -7.10
CA ALA A 73 -6.43 -12.04 -7.93
C ALA A 73 -7.22 -13.19 -7.30
N SER A 74 -6.51 -14.23 -6.86
CA SER A 74 -7.12 -15.42 -6.24
C SER A 74 -7.88 -15.05 -4.96
N GLN A 75 -7.38 -14.08 -4.19
CA GLN A 75 -8.04 -13.59 -2.97
C GLN A 75 -9.27 -12.75 -3.27
N VAL A 76 -9.20 -11.86 -4.27
CA VAL A 76 -10.37 -11.12 -4.75
C VAL A 76 -11.48 -12.09 -5.14
N GLU A 77 -11.16 -13.10 -5.94
CA GLU A 77 -12.17 -14.10 -6.33
C GLU A 77 -12.71 -14.90 -5.15
N ALA A 78 -11.87 -15.24 -4.17
CA ALA A 78 -12.29 -15.95 -2.99
C ALA A 78 -13.24 -15.12 -2.12
N ILE A 79 -13.01 -13.82 -1.97
CA ILE A 79 -13.92 -12.89 -1.26
C ILE A 79 -15.25 -12.81 -1.99
N LEU A 80 -15.23 -12.58 -3.31
CA LEU A 80 -16.46 -12.40 -4.11
C LEU A 80 -17.32 -13.68 -4.19
N LYS A 81 -16.74 -14.86 -3.98
CA LYS A 81 -17.48 -16.14 -3.90
C LYS A 81 -18.14 -16.39 -2.54
N GLN A 82 -17.76 -15.67 -1.48
CA GLN A 82 -18.36 -15.85 -0.17
C GLN A 82 -19.78 -15.26 -0.15
N PRO A 83 -20.72 -15.83 0.62
CA PRO A 83 -22.02 -15.22 0.82
C PRO A 83 -21.86 -13.81 1.41
N ALA A 84 -22.49 -12.82 0.77
CA ALA A 84 -22.49 -11.45 1.29
C ALA A 84 -23.31 -11.38 2.58
N SER A 85 -22.80 -10.63 3.56
CA SER A 85 -23.58 -10.31 4.76
C SER A 85 -24.81 -9.44 4.40
N PRO A 86 -25.90 -9.43 5.20
CA PRO A 86 -27.04 -8.57 4.94
C PRO A 86 -26.64 -7.10 4.74
N GLY A 87 -27.09 -6.49 3.63
CA GLY A 87 -26.73 -5.11 3.26
C GLY A 87 -25.33 -4.94 2.67
N ARG A 88 -24.67 -6.04 2.25
CA ARG A 88 -23.41 -6.04 1.50
C ARG A 88 -23.61 -6.57 0.08
N SER A 89 -22.66 -6.23 -0.79
CA SER A 89 -22.56 -6.77 -2.14
C SER A 89 -21.16 -7.32 -2.36
N HIS A 90 -21.08 -8.54 -2.87
CA HIS A 90 -19.84 -9.23 -3.25
C HIS A 90 -19.71 -9.31 -4.78
N GLU A 91 -20.19 -8.29 -5.50
CA GLU A 91 -19.99 -8.17 -6.94
C GLU A 91 -18.61 -7.61 -7.29
N LYS A 92 -18.12 -6.67 -6.47
CA LYS A 92 -16.82 -6.02 -6.61
C LYS A 92 -16.15 -5.82 -5.27
N VAL A 93 -14.85 -5.54 -5.29
CA VAL A 93 -14.08 -5.13 -4.10
C VAL A 93 -13.57 -3.70 -4.22
N LEU A 94 -13.32 -3.08 -3.07
CA LEU A 94 -12.43 -1.92 -2.95
C LEU A 94 -11.06 -2.42 -2.50
N ILE A 95 -9.97 -1.84 -3.03
CA ILE A 95 -8.61 -2.22 -2.64
C ILE A 95 -7.91 -1.01 -2.03
N LEU A 96 -7.39 -1.17 -0.81
CA LEU A 96 -6.48 -0.21 -0.19
C LEU A 96 -5.09 -0.83 -0.16
N ALA A 97 -4.17 -0.26 -0.93
CA ALA A 97 -2.91 -0.90 -1.25
C ALA A 97 -1.73 -0.04 -0.83
N HIS A 98 -0.84 -0.56 0.01
CA HIS A 98 0.33 0.17 0.48
C HIS A 98 1.60 -0.28 -0.24
N SER A 99 2.47 0.67 -0.60
CA SER A 99 3.78 0.39 -1.18
C SER A 99 3.67 -0.49 -2.43
N MET A 100 4.45 -1.58 -2.53
CA MET A 100 4.39 -2.57 -3.62
C MET A 100 2.99 -3.18 -3.82
N GLY A 101 2.13 -3.21 -2.79
CA GLY A 101 0.76 -3.70 -2.92
C GLY A 101 -0.05 -2.92 -3.97
N GLY A 102 0.25 -1.65 -4.18
CA GLY A 102 -0.39 -0.85 -5.24
C GLY A 102 0.05 -1.26 -6.64
N LEU A 103 1.30 -1.67 -6.82
CA LEU A 103 1.77 -2.27 -8.08
C LEU A 103 1.14 -3.64 -8.31
N ASP A 104 1.03 -4.47 -7.25
CA ASP A 104 0.36 -5.78 -7.33
C ASP A 104 -1.09 -5.62 -7.79
N ALA A 105 -1.83 -4.68 -7.18
CA ALA A 105 -3.23 -4.41 -7.54
C ALA A 105 -3.38 -3.87 -8.96
N ARG A 106 -2.53 -2.94 -9.40
CA ARG A 106 -2.54 -2.44 -10.77
C ARG A 106 -2.23 -3.55 -11.77
N ARG A 107 -1.21 -4.37 -11.50
CA ARG A 107 -0.83 -5.51 -12.34
C ARG A 107 -1.98 -6.52 -12.44
N MET A 108 -2.61 -6.82 -11.31
CA MET A 108 -3.79 -7.67 -11.22
C MET A 108 -4.93 -7.16 -12.12
N ILE A 109 -5.26 -5.88 -12.03
CA ILE A 109 -6.32 -5.25 -12.82
C ILE A 109 -6.02 -5.29 -14.33
N VAL A 110 -4.75 -5.08 -14.72
CA VAL A 110 -4.37 -4.96 -16.13
C VAL A 110 -4.19 -6.32 -16.80
N ASP A 111 -3.55 -7.27 -16.13
CA ASP A 111 -3.06 -8.51 -16.78
C ASP A 111 -3.98 -9.71 -16.62
N PHE A 112 -4.89 -9.70 -15.64
CA PHE A 112 -5.73 -10.85 -15.33
C PHE A 112 -7.15 -10.64 -15.89
N PRO A 113 -7.61 -11.47 -16.85
CA PRO A 113 -8.91 -11.30 -17.48
C PRO A 113 -10.06 -11.26 -16.47
N GLY A 114 -10.95 -10.28 -16.61
CA GLY A 114 -12.14 -10.16 -15.77
C GLY A 114 -11.91 -9.52 -14.39
N LEU A 115 -10.66 -9.17 -14.02
CA LEU A 115 -10.37 -8.59 -12.70
C LEU A 115 -10.69 -7.10 -12.64
N ALA A 116 -10.58 -6.37 -13.75
CA ALA A 116 -10.96 -4.96 -13.80
C ALA A 116 -12.45 -4.76 -13.47
N GLU A 117 -13.30 -5.70 -13.88
CA GLU A 117 -14.74 -5.70 -13.64
C GLU A 117 -15.10 -6.06 -12.20
N LYS A 118 -14.20 -6.76 -11.50
CA LYS A 118 -14.32 -7.20 -10.10
C LYS A 118 -13.79 -6.17 -9.10
N VAL A 119 -13.19 -5.07 -9.56
CA VAL A 119 -12.67 -4.00 -8.70
C VAL A 119 -13.47 -2.73 -8.95
N ALA A 120 -14.08 -2.19 -7.90
CA ALA A 120 -14.79 -0.91 -7.97
C ALA A 120 -13.81 0.27 -7.87
N GLY A 121 -12.83 0.17 -6.96
CA GLY A 121 -11.83 1.20 -6.77
C GLY A 121 -10.54 0.67 -6.16
N LEU A 122 -9.44 1.36 -6.48
CA LEU A 122 -8.11 1.16 -5.92
C LEU A 122 -7.61 2.49 -5.34
N ALA A 123 -7.31 2.50 -4.04
CA ALA A 123 -6.53 3.55 -3.43
C ALA A 123 -5.12 3.04 -3.13
N THR A 124 -4.10 3.72 -3.65
CA THR A 124 -2.70 3.42 -3.34
C THR A 124 -2.16 4.37 -2.28
N ILE A 125 -1.31 3.86 -1.40
CA ILE A 125 -0.67 4.60 -0.31
C ILE A 125 0.83 4.38 -0.41
N GLY A 126 1.60 5.44 -0.64
CA GLY A 126 3.07 5.33 -0.68
C GLY A 126 3.61 4.40 -1.78
N THR A 127 2.83 4.13 -2.85
CA THR A 127 3.20 3.16 -3.89
C THR A 127 4.25 3.74 -4.83
N PRO A 128 5.33 3.02 -5.16
CA PRO A 128 6.33 3.49 -6.12
C PRO A 128 5.84 3.33 -7.57
N HIS A 129 4.84 4.10 -7.99
CA HIS A 129 4.27 3.96 -9.35
C HIS A 129 5.28 4.30 -10.45
N LEU A 130 6.26 5.17 -10.16
CA LEU A 130 7.35 5.52 -11.07
C LEU A 130 8.68 4.84 -10.66
N GLY A 131 8.62 3.86 -9.74
CA GLY A 131 9.77 3.19 -9.15
C GLY A 131 10.45 4.00 -8.06
N SER A 132 11.63 3.54 -7.63
CA SER A 132 12.46 4.21 -6.63
C SER A 132 13.93 4.15 -7.04
N SER A 133 14.62 5.29 -7.02
CA SER A 133 16.06 5.33 -7.29
C SER A 133 16.89 4.58 -6.25
N PHE A 134 16.33 4.29 -5.07
CA PHE A 134 16.94 3.38 -4.10
C PHE A 134 16.87 1.93 -4.58
N ALA A 135 15.77 1.51 -5.22
CA ALA A 135 15.68 0.20 -5.86
C ALA A 135 16.65 0.10 -7.04
N ASP A 136 16.81 1.16 -7.83
CA ASP A 136 17.81 1.22 -8.91
C ASP A 136 19.24 1.02 -8.37
N LEU A 137 19.59 1.70 -7.28
CA LEU A 137 20.88 1.50 -6.60
C LEU A 137 21.02 0.06 -6.07
N GLY A 138 19.92 -0.54 -5.61
CA GLY A 138 19.83 -1.93 -5.19
C GLY A 138 20.27 -2.94 -6.25
N MET A 139 19.96 -2.62 -7.52
CA MET A 139 20.21 -3.48 -8.67
C MET A 139 21.58 -3.29 -9.33
N GLN A 140 22.32 -2.23 -8.99
CA GLN A 140 23.67 -2.00 -9.55
C GLN A 140 24.69 -3.00 -8.98
N LYS A 141 25.62 -3.48 -9.82
CA LYS A 141 26.73 -4.34 -9.40
C LYS A 141 27.59 -3.59 -8.37
N GLY A 142 27.75 -4.15 -7.18
CA GLY A 142 28.47 -3.50 -6.07
C GLY A 142 27.63 -2.56 -5.20
N GLY A 143 26.29 -2.67 -5.24
CA GLY A 143 25.38 -1.87 -4.42
C GLY A 143 25.81 -1.69 -2.96
N ASN A 144 25.63 -0.47 -2.46
CA ASN A 144 26.12 0.03 -1.17
C ASN A 144 25.97 -0.98 -0.01
N LEU A 145 26.90 -1.01 0.96
CA LEU A 145 26.90 -1.93 2.10
C LEU A 145 25.55 -1.98 2.85
N ALA A 146 24.81 -0.86 2.86
CA ALA A 146 23.45 -0.78 3.40
C ALA A 146 22.44 -1.69 2.67
N ILE A 147 22.50 -1.75 1.34
CA ILE A 147 21.65 -2.63 0.50
C ILE A 147 22.06 -4.09 0.70
N LEU A 148 23.36 -4.36 0.83
CA LEU A 148 23.89 -5.70 1.12
C LEU A 148 23.38 -6.24 2.48
N GLY A 149 23.17 -5.36 3.46
CA GLY A 149 22.54 -5.69 4.74
C GLY A 149 21.06 -6.08 4.62
N LEU A 150 20.31 -5.43 3.73
CA LEU A 150 18.90 -5.76 3.45
C LEU A 150 18.72 -7.03 2.60
N LYS A 151 19.69 -7.41 1.75
CA LYS A 151 19.67 -8.65 0.96
C LYS A 151 19.53 -9.93 1.79
N LYS A 152 19.89 -9.90 3.09
CA LYS A 152 19.72 -11.05 4.00
C LYS A 152 18.26 -11.27 4.42
N PHE A 153 17.40 -10.28 4.22
CA PHE A 153 16.02 -10.29 4.69
C PHE A 153 15.00 -10.08 3.56
N VAL A 154 15.44 -9.84 2.32
CA VAL A 154 14.55 -9.54 1.19
C VAL A 154 15.09 -10.17 -0.10
N ASP A 155 14.21 -10.79 -0.87
CA ASP A 155 14.50 -11.31 -2.21
C ASP A 155 14.69 -10.16 -3.20
N LEU A 156 15.72 -10.26 -4.04
CA LEU A 156 16.07 -9.27 -5.05
C LEU A 156 15.10 -9.26 -6.23
N ALA A 157 14.36 -10.36 -6.45
CA ALA A 157 13.36 -10.43 -7.51
C ALA A 157 12.28 -9.36 -7.33
N GLY A 158 11.74 -9.19 -6.12
CA GLY A 158 10.74 -8.15 -5.83
C GLY A 158 11.28 -6.73 -5.98
N PHE A 159 12.58 -6.50 -5.72
CA PHE A 159 13.22 -5.20 -5.91
C PHE A 159 13.37 -4.80 -7.39
N ALA A 160 13.54 -5.77 -8.29
CA ALA A 160 13.68 -5.49 -9.72
C ALA A 160 12.42 -4.78 -10.29
N ASP A 161 11.23 -5.19 -9.84
CA ASP A 161 9.97 -4.58 -10.26
C ASP A 161 9.76 -3.17 -9.68
N LEU A 162 10.47 -2.81 -8.60
CA LEU A 162 10.43 -1.48 -7.99
C LEU A 162 11.40 -0.48 -8.64
N THR A 163 12.21 -0.92 -9.61
CA THR A 163 13.12 -0.02 -10.34
C THR A 163 12.34 0.99 -11.19
N THR A 164 12.93 2.16 -11.39
CA THR A 164 12.32 3.22 -12.22
C THR A 164 12.07 2.74 -13.65
N GLN A 165 13.00 1.95 -14.20
CA GLN A 165 12.87 1.39 -15.54
C GLN A 165 11.74 0.34 -15.62
N ALA A 166 11.63 -0.58 -14.66
CA ALA A 166 10.56 -1.58 -14.66
C ALA A 166 9.18 -0.91 -14.53
N CYS A 167 9.04 0.06 -13.62
CA CYS A 167 7.81 0.82 -13.43
C CYS A 167 7.44 1.64 -14.67
N LYS A 168 8.42 2.26 -15.36
CA LYS A 168 8.19 2.95 -16.63
C LYS A 168 7.62 2.02 -17.69
N VAL A 169 8.22 0.84 -17.88
CA VAL A 169 7.74 -0.16 -18.84
C VAL A 169 6.31 -0.61 -18.49
N PHE A 170 6.04 -0.85 -17.22
CA PHE A 170 4.70 -1.21 -16.76
C PHE A 170 3.68 -0.10 -17.04
N ASN A 171 3.97 1.15 -16.68
CA ASN A 171 3.05 2.27 -16.93
C ASN A 171 2.75 2.46 -18.41
N GLN A 172 3.76 2.30 -19.29
CA GLN A 172 3.57 2.42 -20.73
C GLN A 172 2.61 1.36 -21.29
N ARG A 173 2.77 0.09 -20.90
CA ARG A 173 1.90 -0.99 -21.41
C ARG A 173 0.52 -1.00 -20.76
N SER A 174 0.39 -0.48 -19.54
CA SER A 174 -0.86 -0.49 -18.77
C SER A 174 -1.79 0.67 -19.10
N LEU A 175 -1.27 1.78 -19.64
CA LEU A 175 -2.01 3.02 -19.85
C LEU A 175 -3.36 2.83 -20.56
N ALA A 176 -3.38 2.04 -21.65
CA ALA A 176 -4.61 1.77 -22.41
C ALA A 176 -5.67 1.04 -21.59
N SER A 177 -5.27 0.00 -20.86
CA SER A 177 -6.17 -0.77 -20.00
C SER A 177 -6.67 0.07 -18.82
N GLU A 178 -5.77 0.79 -18.14
CA GLU A 178 -6.10 1.58 -16.96
C GLU A 178 -6.97 2.80 -17.31
N ALA A 179 -6.76 3.44 -18.47
CA ALA A 179 -7.59 4.55 -18.92
C ALA A 179 -9.00 4.10 -19.36
N ALA A 180 -9.14 2.89 -19.91
CA ALA A 180 -10.40 2.40 -20.47
C ALA A 180 -11.28 1.61 -19.47
N ASN A 181 -10.73 1.05 -18.40
CA ASN A 181 -11.49 0.20 -17.49
C ASN A 181 -12.48 0.98 -16.59
N GLY A 182 -13.31 0.27 -15.81
CA GLY A 182 -14.28 0.91 -14.90
C GLY A 182 -13.76 1.26 -13.50
N VAL A 183 -12.47 1.04 -13.20
CA VAL A 183 -11.92 1.18 -11.85
C VAL A 183 -11.67 2.65 -11.53
N VAL A 184 -12.09 3.08 -10.33
CA VAL A 184 -11.74 4.38 -9.74
C VAL A 184 -10.34 4.31 -9.10
N TYR A 185 -9.47 5.26 -9.42
CA TYR A 185 -8.10 5.30 -8.89
C TYR A 185 -7.87 6.52 -8.00
N HIS A 186 -7.50 6.27 -6.75
CA HIS A 186 -7.03 7.28 -5.80
C HIS A 186 -5.56 7.01 -5.47
N VAL A 187 -4.78 8.07 -5.27
CA VAL A 187 -3.42 7.98 -4.71
C VAL A 187 -3.34 8.82 -3.44
N TRP A 188 -2.68 8.28 -2.43
CA TRP A 188 -2.45 8.93 -1.14
C TRP A 188 -0.95 8.97 -0.88
N SER A 189 -0.45 10.18 -0.76
CA SER A 189 0.98 10.43 -0.73
C SER A 189 1.40 11.22 0.50
N SER A 190 2.63 10.98 0.94
CA SER A 190 3.25 11.68 2.05
C SER A 190 4.77 11.72 1.91
N HIS A 191 5.38 12.52 2.77
CA HIS A 191 6.83 12.57 2.96
C HIS A 191 7.12 12.91 4.42
N GLU A 192 8.37 12.77 4.82
CA GLU A 192 8.83 13.19 6.13
C GLU A 192 10.25 13.75 6.05
N GLU A 193 10.59 14.61 7.01
CA GLU A 193 11.93 15.16 7.16
C GLU A 193 12.92 14.07 7.58
N LYS A 194 14.14 14.10 7.03
CA LYS A 194 15.19 13.09 7.31
C LYS A 194 15.39 12.81 8.80
N SER A 195 15.32 13.86 9.63
CA SER A 195 15.51 13.75 11.09
C SER A 195 14.35 13.00 11.79
N ARG A 196 13.18 12.94 11.17
CA ARG A 196 11.96 12.31 11.68
C ARG A 196 11.60 11.00 10.98
N VAL A 197 12.34 10.61 9.94
CA VAL A 197 12.26 9.28 9.31
C VAL A 197 12.88 8.20 10.21
N TYR A 198 12.30 7.01 10.18
CA TYR A 198 12.76 5.81 10.88
C TYR A 198 14.24 5.59 10.56
N LEU A 199 15.07 5.43 11.61
CA LEU A 199 16.52 5.46 11.47
C LEU A 199 17.08 4.55 10.34
N PRO A 200 16.62 3.29 10.18
CA PRO A 200 17.01 2.43 9.05
C PRO A 200 16.68 2.97 7.65
N LEU A 201 15.67 3.82 7.50
CA LEU A 201 15.25 4.40 6.23
C LEU A 201 15.96 5.72 5.88
N ARG A 202 16.78 6.28 6.78
CA ARG A 202 17.43 7.58 6.52
C ARG A 202 18.47 7.54 5.40
N ASN A 203 19.09 6.38 5.17
CA ASN A 203 20.04 6.19 4.08
C ASN A 203 19.32 6.17 2.73
N SER A 204 18.26 5.37 2.62
CA SER A 204 17.42 5.36 1.42
C SER A 204 16.76 6.73 1.19
N TRP A 205 16.29 7.39 2.25
CA TRP A 205 15.79 8.76 2.18
C TRP A 205 16.79 9.71 1.52
N SER A 206 18.08 9.61 1.87
CA SER A 206 19.11 10.52 1.35
C SER A 206 19.38 10.28 -0.14
N VAL A 207 19.46 9.00 -0.55
CA VAL A 207 19.64 8.60 -1.95
C VAL A 207 18.48 9.10 -2.81
N ILE A 208 17.25 8.91 -2.33
CA ILE A 208 16.04 9.33 -3.04
C ILE A 208 15.96 10.85 -3.05
N HIS A 209 16.28 11.52 -1.94
CA HIS A 209 16.21 12.97 -1.85
C HIS A 209 17.13 13.68 -2.84
N GLU A 210 18.35 13.17 -3.00
CA GLU A 210 19.32 13.70 -3.96
C GLU A 210 18.83 13.61 -5.41
N LYS A 211 18.06 12.57 -5.75
CA LYS A 211 17.64 12.29 -7.14
C LYS A 211 16.22 12.71 -7.47
N GLU A 212 15.32 12.65 -6.50
CA GLU A 212 13.87 12.73 -6.67
C GLU A 212 13.20 13.72 -5.70
N GLY A 213 13.91 14.24 -4.70
CA GLY A 213 13.40 15.24 -3.75
C GLY A 213 12.60 14.67 -2.56
N ALA A 214 11.49 15.32 -2.19
CA ALA A 214 10.70 14.94 -1.02
C ALA A 214 10.26 13.47 -1.09
N ASN A 215 10.45 12.71 -0.01
CA ASN A 215 10.18 11.28 0.03
C ASN A 215 9.85 10.78 1.43
N ASP A 216 9.27 9.59 1.51
CA ASP A 216 8.86 8.93 2.75
C ASP A 216 9.94 7.98 3.32
N GLY A 217 11.16 8.05 2.80
CA GLY A 217 12.27 7.17 3.13
C GLY A 217 12.43 5.97 2.19
N LEU A 218 11.44 5.63 1.36
CA LEU A 218 11.55 4.54 0.36
C LEU A 218 11.02 4.93 -1.02
N VAL A 219 10.08 5.87 -1.09
CA VAL A 219 9.42 6.30 -2.32
C VAL A 219 9.29 7.82 -2.33
N SER A 220 9.71 8.45 -3.45
CA SER A 220 9.52 9.88 -3.65
C SER A 220 8.05 10.24 -3.79
N VAL A 221 7.70 11.45 -3.37
CA VAL A 221 6.35 12.01 -3.53
C VAL A 221 5.89 11.93 -4.98
N THR A 222 6.75 12.30 -5.92
CA THR A 222 6.46 12.23 -7.36
C THR A 222 6.12 10.80 -7.81
N SER A 223 6.85 9.79 -7.32
CA SER A 223 6.56 8.39 -7.62
C SER A 223 5.26 7.90 -6.98
N GLN A 224 4.91 8.40 -5.79
CA GLN A 224 3.64 8.10 -5.13
C GLN A 224 2.42 8.65 -5.87
N GLU A 225 2.53 9.84 -6.45
CA GLU A 225 1.42 10.52 -7.15
C GLU A 225 1.10 9.95 -8.53
N TRP A 226 2.00 9.13 -9.08
CA TRP A 226 1.84 8.45 -10.36
C TRP A 226 1.58 9.41 -11.54
N ALA A 227 0.31 9.71 -11.81
CA ALA A 227 -0.18 10.63 -12.81
C ALA A 227 -1.54 11.16 -12.34
N SER A 228 -1.86 12.43 -12.62
CA SER A 228 -3.17 13.01 -12.30
C SER A 228 -4.26 12.64 -13.32
N GLU A 229 -3.86 12.27 -14.54
CA GLU A 229 -4.74 11.85 -15.61
C GLU A 229 -4.08 10.75 -16.46
N LEU A 230 -4.85 9.74 -16.82
CA LEU A 230 -4.50 8.70 -17.79
C LEU A 230 -5.18 9.06 -19.11
N ALA A 231 -4.41 9.69 -20.01
CA ALA A 231 -4.91 10.15 -21.31
C ALA A 231 -4.42 9.21 -22.42
N LEU A 232 -5.37 8.73 -23.24
CA LEU A 232 -5.09 8.01 -24.46
C LEU A 232 -5.11 8.94 -25.66
N GLY A 233 -4.27 8.65 -26.66
CA GLY A 233 -4.20 9.41 -27.90
C GLY A 233 -5.51 9.42 -28.73
N ASN A 234 -6.48 8.56 -28.37
CA ASN A 234 -7.82 8.54 -28.96
C ASN A 234 -8.82 9.45 -28.23
N GLY A 235 -8.38 10.23 -27.24
CA GLY A 235 -9.20 11.19 -26.48
C GLY A 235 -9.84 10.65 -25.21
N ALA A 236 -9.77 9.35 -24.93
CA ALA A 236 -10.20 8.80 -23.65
C ALA A 236 -9.30 9.31 -22.52
N ARG A 237 -9.91 9.83 -21.46
CA ARG A 237 -9.22 10.39 -20.30
C ARG A 237 -9.84 9.85 -19.03
N LYS A 238 -8.99 9.44 -18.09
CA LYS A 238 -9.41 9.05 -16.75
C LYS A 238 -8.64 9.81 -15.71
N THR A 239 -9.36 10.47 -14.80
CA THR A 239 -8.76 11.14 -13.65
C THR A 239 -8.30 10.13 -12.60
N VAL A 240 -7.09 10.34 -12.09
CA VAL A 240 -6.59 9.68 -10.87
C VAL A 240 -6.62 10.71 -9.76
N LYS A 241 -7.51 10.55 -8.78
CA LYS A 241 -7.68 11.54 -7.72
C LYS A 241 -6.50 11.53 -6.77
N GLN A 242 -5.96 12.71 -6.50
CA GLN A 242 -4.74 12.93 -5.72
C GLN A 242 -5.10 13.38 -4.30
N PHE A 243 -4.60 12.65 -3.31
CA PHE A 243 -4.76 12.97 -1.90
C PHE A 243 -3.39 13.01 -1.21
N ARG A 244 -3.32 13.79 -0.13
CA ARG A 244 -2.15 13.87 0.75
C ARG A 244 -2.54 13.39 2.14
N PHE A 245 -1.60 12.79 2.85
CA PHE A 245 -1.79 12.56 4.27
C PHE A 245 -1.99 13.90 5.00
N PRO A 246 -2.84 13.95 6.04
CA PRO A 246 -3.06 15.19 6.81
C PRO A 246 -1.87 15.55 7.71
N PHE A 247 -0.78 14.77 7.67
CA PHE A 247 0.46 14.98 8.40
C PHE A 247 1.64 14.37 7.63
N LEU A 248 2.85 14.85 7.92
CA LEU A 248 4.09 14.26 7.42
C LEU A 248 4.25 12.84 7.97
N ALA A 249 4.50 11.89 7.08
CA ALA A 249 4.58 10.48 7.39
C ALA A 249 5.65 9.82 6.52
N ASP A 250 6.59 9.14 7.16
CA ASP A 250 7.46 8.22 6.47
C ASP A 250 6.72 6.93 6.07
N HIS A 251 7.40 6.04 5.35
CA HIS A 251 6.81 4.84 4.77
C HIS A 251 6.22 3.87 5.81
N LEU A 252 6.70 3.89 7.05
CA LEU A 252 6.19 3.03 8.12
C LEU A 252 5.19 3.74 9.03
N ASN A 253 5.23 5.08 9.08
CA ASN A 253 4.18 5.90 9.68
C ASN A 253 2.85 5.69 8.96
N GLN A 254 2.87 5.56 7.63
CA GLN A 254 1.68 5.31 6.79
C GLN A 254 0.90 4.03 7.14
N ILE A 255 1.50 3.11 7.92
CA ILE A 255 0.89 1.85 8.37
C ILE A 255 0.92 1.69 9.91
N ALA A 256 1.15 2.78 10.65
CA ALA A 256 1.17 2.83 12.12
C ALA A 256 2.20 1.89 12.80
N TRP A 257 3.26 1.49 12.09
CA TRP A 257 4.28 0.58 12.64
C TRP A 257 5.23 1.26 13.61
N TRP A 258 5.38 2.56 13.49
CA TRP A 258 6.15 3.36 14.43
C TRP A 258 5.65 4.81 14.44
N SER A 259 6.03 5.54 15.48
CA SER A 259 5.72 6.97 15.64
C SER A 259 7.02 7.76 15.80
N PRO A 260 7.13 8.98 15.24
CA PRO A 260 8.26 9.84 15.48
C PRO A 260 8.42 10.08 16.99
N LYS A 261 9.65 9.96 17.51
CA LYS A 261 9.90 10.30 18.92
C LYS A 261 9.66 11.80 19.13
N SER A 262 9.17 12.17 20.31
CA SER A 262 9.13 13.57 20.70
C SER A 262 10.56 14.12 20.70
N PRO A 263 10.80 15.35 20.20
CA PRO A 263 12.11 16.01 20.33
C PRO A 263 12.45 16.33 21.80
N THR A 264 11.49 16.24 22.72
CA THR A 264 11.71 16.38 24.16
C THR A 264 12.09 15.04 24.78
N LEU A 265 12.95 15.05 25.81
CA LEU A 265 13.31 13.88 26.62
C LEU A 265 12.10 13.43 27.46
N ALA A 266 11.04 12.97 26.79
CA ALA A 266 9.82 12.51 27.41
C ALA A 266 10.04 11.15 28.07
N GLY A 267 9.52 10.93 29.27
CA GLY A 267 9.56 9.62 29.92
C GLY A 267 8.83 8.56 29.09
N LYS A 268 9.21 7.27 29.25
CA LYS A 268 8.69 6.12 28.48
C LYS A 268 7.16 6.05 28.43
N LEU A 269 6.46 6.44 29.50
CA LEU A 269 5.00 6.46 29.55
C LEU A 269 4.40 7.49 28.57
N LYS A 270 4.98 8.69 28.50
CA LYS A 270 4.54 9.75 27.59
C LYS A 270 4.80 9.38 26.14
N GLU A 271 5.95 8.76 25.85
CA GLU A 271 6.23 8.21 24.52
C GLU A 271 5.21 7.12 24.10
N PHE A 272 4.83 6.23 25.02
CA PHE A 272 3.84 5.20 24.76
C PHE A 272 2.45 5.77 24.45
N VAL A 273 2.01 6.78 25.20
CA VAL A 273 0.73 7.46 24.95
C VAL A 273 0.74 8.14 23.57
N LEU A 274 1.79 8.90 23.26
CA LEU A 274 1.95 9.55 21.95
C LEU A 274 1.94 8.55 20.79
N ALA A 275 2.60 7.39 20.96
CA ALA A 275 2.60 6.34 19.95
C ALA A 275 1.19 5.77 19.69
N ARG A 276 0.37 5.62 20.75
CA ARG A 276 -1.03 5.18 20.62
C ARG A 276 -1.93 6.23 19.98
N GLU A 277 -1.73 7.49 20.32
CA GLU A 277 -2.46 8.60 19.68
C GLU A 277 -2.12 8.68 18.19
N PHE A 278 -0.84 8.54 17.84
CA PHE A 278 -0.39 8.50 16.46
C PHE A 278 -0.99 7.31 15.69
N GLU A 279 -0.99 6.12 16.28
CA GLU A 279 -1.66 4.94 15.71
C GLU A 279 -3.13 5.22 15.42
N LYS A 280 -3.86 5.83 16.36
CA LYS A 280 -5.25 6.23 16.15
C LYS A 280 -5.41 7.21 14.98
N THR A 281 -4.53 8.20 14.85
CA THR A 281 -4.56 9.15 13.73
C THR A 281 -4.40 8.43 12.39
N VAL A 282 -3.48 7.46 12.28
CA VAL A 282 -3.33 6.66 11.06
C VAL A 282 -4.59 5.84 10.77
N LEU A 283 -5.22 5.25 11.79
CA LEU A 283 -6.49 4.52 11.62
C LEU A 283 -7.61 5.41 11.07
N GLU A 284 -7.72 6.66 11.54
CA GLU A 284 -8.69 7.63 11.00
C GLU A 284 -8.38 8.00 9.54
N VAL A 285 -7.09 8.07 9.14
CA VAL A 285 -6.72 8.24 7.72
C VAL A 285 -7.19 7.06 6.87
N TYR A 286 -7.04 5.81 7.32
CA TYR A 286 -7.58 4.66 6.57
C TYR A 286 -9.10 4.67 6.47
N LEU A 287 -9.79 5.15 7.49
CA LEU A 287 -11.24 5.35 7.42
C LEU A 287 -11.59 6.40 6.35
N GLU A 288 -10.87 7.52 6.31
CA GLU A 288 -11.07 8.56 5.30
C GLU A 288 -10.79 8.04 3.88
N ILE A 289 -9.69 7.30 3.68
CA ILE A 289 -9.36 6.64 2.42
C ILE A 289 -10.53 5.75 1.98
N ALA A 290 -11.01 4.89 2.88
CA ALA A 290 -12.11 3.97 2.60
C ALA A 290 -13.40 4.72 2.24
N GLN A 291 -13.75 5.77 2.99
CA GLN A 291 -14.95 6.58 2.75
C GLN A 291 -14.89 7.34 1.43
N ASN A 292 -13.75 7.98 1.12
CA ASN A 292 -13.57 8.71 -0.13
C ASN A 292 -13.62 7.77 -1.33
N LEU A 293 -12.91 6.63 -1.27
CA LEU A 293 -12.94 5.66 -2.36
C LEU A 293 -14.34 5.04 -2.54
N ALA A 294 -15.00 4.67 -1.43
CA ALA A 294 -16.36 4.17 -1.43
C ALA A 294 -17.37 5.14 -2.06
N LYS A 295 -17.26 6.43 -1.72
CA LYS A 295 -18.13 7.49 -2.25
C LYS A 295 -18.03 7.60 -3.77
N ASP A 296 -16.84 7.43 -4.32
CA ASP A 296 -16.58 7.63 -5.75
C ASP A 296 -16.77 6.34 -6.57
N ALA A 297 -16.54 5.17 -5.96
CA ALA A 297 -16.53 3.88 -6.64
C ALA A 297 -17.86 3.13 -6.58
N CYS A 298 -18.76 3.47 -5.66
CA CYS A 298 -19.97 2.70 -5.40
C CYS A 298 -21.21 3.46 -5.87
N PRO A 299 -22.10 2.82 -6.67
CA PRO A 299 -23.34 3.45 -7.08
C PRO A 299 -24.21 3.76 -5.86
N CYS A 300 -24.87 4.92 -5.88
CA CYS A 300 -25.82 5.36 -4.85
C CYS A 300 -27.08 4.50 -4.85
#